data_AF-A0A0B1SPM2-F1
#
_entry.id   AF-A0A0B1SPM2-F1
#
_cell.length_a   1.000
_cell.length_b   1.000
_cell.length_c   1.000
_cell.angle_alpha   90.00
_cell.angle_beta   90.00
_cell.angle_gamma   90.00
#
_symmetry.space_group_name_H-M   'P 1'
#
loop_
_entity.id
_entity.type
_entity.pdbx_description
1 polymer ?
#
loop_
_entity_poly.entity_id
_entity_poly.type
_entity_poly.pdbx_seq_one_letter_code
_entity_poly.pdbx_strand_id
1 'polypeptide(L)'
;LNYIFCLQYVPKELLPVYKDVIVPLANVLTPNAFELGELVGFPVLNEEDCIRGMDIMHELGVETVVVTSGVEESQGPDTLCCYASTRDAAGTTRRFRFRFPRLPGQFVGTGDVFTSLLIVWLTNRENDICDAVGHVIGSMQGLLRKTSQYAQAQVDKNSRKTCELRLIESRADLLLPKKIFKGVAL
;
A
#
# COMPACT_ATOMS: atom_id res chain seq x y z
N LEU A 1 17.92 1.09 3.68
CA LEU A 1 16.80 1.23 2.73
C LEU A 1 17.23 2.24 1.67
N ASN A 2 17.70 1.79 0.50
CA ASN A 2 18.31 2.69 -0.49
C ASN A 2 17.37 3.05 -1.64
N TYR A 3 16.38 2.22 -1.99
CA TYR A 3 15.45 2.49 -3.10
C TYR A 3 14.04 1.95 -2.84
N ILE A 4 13.03 2.81 -3.05
CA ILE A 4 11.60 2.52 -2.81
C ILE A 4 10.79 3.08 -3.96
N PHE A 5 9.86 2.27 -4.49
CA PHE A 5 9.11 2.63 -5.67
C PHE A 5 7.59 2.51 -5.50
N CYS A 6 6.86 3.56 -5.90
CA CYS A 6 5.41 3.58 -6.06
C CYS A 6 5.11 3.80 -7.54
N LEU A 7 4.33 2.91 -8.14
CA LEU A 7 3.89 3.07 -9.53
C LEU A 7 2.66 4.00 -9.52
N GLN A 8 2.59 4.96 -10.43
CA GLN A 8 1.38 5.73 -10.70
C GLN A 8 1.17 5.74 -12.21
N TYR A 9 -0.02 5.37 -12.69
CA TYR A 9 -0.52 5.48 -14.08
C TYR A 9 0.52 5.94 -15.11
N VAL A 10 1.43 5.02 -15.43
CA VAL A 10 2.56 5.29 -16.31
C VAL A 10 2.16 4.90 -17.74
N PRO A 11 2.57 5.66 -18.78
CA PRO A 11 2.52 5.19 -20.16
C PRO A 11 3.08 3.77 -20.30
N LYS A 12 2.37 2.91 -21.05
CA LYS A 12 2.74 1.49 -21.22
C LYS A 12 4.17 1.30 -21.75
N GLU A 13 4.66 2.27 -22.50
CA GLU A 13 6.02 2.32 -23.06
C GLU A 13 7.12 2.28 -21.98
N LEU A 14 6.82 2.72 -20.75
CA LEU A 14 7.76 2.74 -19.64
C LEU A 14 7.70 1.48 -18.77
N LEU A 15 6.70 0.60 -18.94
CA LEU A 15 6.60 -0.66 -18.20
C LEU A 15 7.86 -1.54 -18.32
N PRO A 16 8.49 -1.69 -19.50
CA PRO A 16 9.74 -2.43 -19.61
C PRO A 16 10.86 -1.82 -18.75
N VAL A 17 10.98 -0.50 -18.73
CA VAL A 17 11.98 0.19 -17.89
C VAL A 17 11.70 -0.07 -16.41
N TYR A 18 10.43 -0.04 -16.01
CA TYR A 18 10.06 -0.36 -14.64
C TYR A 18 10.43 -1.78 -14.25
N LYS A 19 10.05 -2.74 -15.08
CA LYS A 19 10.24 -4.16 -14.83
C LYS A 19 11.71 -4.57 -14.88
N ASP A 20 12.44 -4.12 -15.89
CA ASP A 20 13.76 -4.63 -16.22
C ASP A 20 14.89 -3.83 -15.56
N VAL A 21 14.63 -2.57 -15.19
CA VAL A 21 15.64 -1.67 -14.61
C VAL A 21 15.30 -1.23 -13.19
N ILE A 22 14.09 -0.77 -12.93
CA ILE A 22 13.75 -0.14 -11.64
C ILE A 22 13.44 -1.16 -10.55
N VAL A 23 12.57 -2.13 -10.83
CA VAL A 23 12.15 -3.16 -9.86
C VAL A 23 13.34 -3.95 -9.31
N PRO A 24 14.32 -4.40 -10.13
CA PRO A 24 15.49 -5.13 -9.62
C PRO A 24 16.39 -4.30 -8.69
N LEU A 25 16.28 -2.97 -8.70
CA LEU A 25 17.03 -2.08 -7.83
C LEU A 25 16.26 -1.73 -6.54
N ALA A 26 14.95 -2.01 -6.47
CA ALA A 26 14.10 -1.63 -5.36
C ALA A 26 14.22 -2.60 -4.18
N ASN A 27 14.45 -2.08 -2.97
CA ASN A 27 14.37 -2.89 -1.75
C ASN A 27 12.92 -3.07 -1.29
N VAL A 28 12.10 -2.02 -1.45
CA VAL A 28 10.68 -2.01 -1.07
C VAL A 28 9.84 -1.57 -2.26
N LEU A 29 8.82 -2.36 -2.58
CA LEU A 29 7.85 -2.08 -3.62
C LEU A 29 6.46 -1.99 -3.01
N THR A 30 5.70 -0.95 -3.34
CA THR A 30 4.35 -0.73 -2.79
C THR A 30 3.29 -0.61 -3.88
N PRO A 31 3.07 -1.64 -4.72
CA PRO A 31 2.11 -1.55 -5.80
C PRO A 31 0.67 -1.68 -5.25
N ASN A 32 -0.33 -1.27 -6.02
CA ASN A 32 -1.68 -1.84 -5.87
C ASN A 32 -1.80 -3.14 -6.71
N ALA A 33 -2.93 -3.85 -6.61
CA ALA A 33 -3.12 -5.12 -7.32
C ALA A 33 -3.08 -4.96 -8.86
N PHE A 34 -3.57 -3.83 -9.38
CA PHE A 34 -3.50 -3.54 -10.80
C PHE A 34 -2.06 -3.35 -11.27
N GLU A 35 -1.28 -2.52 -10.57
CA GLU A 35 0.14 -2.29 -10.85
C GLU A 35 0.97 -3.57 -10.71
N LEU A 36 0.70 -4.38 -9.68
CA LEU A 36 1.33 -5.69 -9.55
C LEU A 36 1.03 -6.56 -10.78
N GLY A 37 -0.23 -6.56 -11.23
CA GLY A 37 -0.67 -7.28 -12.42
C GLY A 37 0.06 -6.85 -13.70
N GLU A 38 0.28 -5.55 -13.89
CA GLU A 38 1.05 -5.01 -15.02
C GLU A 38 2.52 -5.45 -14.97
N LEU A 39 3.13 -5.51 -13.77
CA LEU A 39 4.52 -5.96 -13.61
C LEU A 39 4.69 -7.45 -13.90
N VAL A 40 3.78 -8.28 -13.39
CA VAL A 40 3.86 -9.75 -13.48
C VAL A 40 3.29 -10.29 -14.79
N GLY A 41 2.49 -9.50 -15.50
CA GLY A 41 1.90 -9.83 -16.80
C GLY A 41 0.64 -10.70 -16.72
N PHE A 42 -0.03 -10.76 -15.56
CA PHE A 42 -1.32 -11.42 -15.38
C PHE A 42 -2.19 -10.64 -14.38
N PRO A 43 -3.53 -10.69 -14.51
CA PRO A 43 -4.42 -9.98 -13.59
C PRO A 43 -4.35 -10.57 -12.17
N VAL A 44 -4.30 -9.70 -11.16
CA VAL A 44 -4.29 -10.10 -9.74
C VAL A 44 -5.69 -9.93 -9.17
N LEU A 45 -6.49 -11.00 -9.14
CA LEU A 45 -7.91 -10.95 -8.76
C LEU A 45 -8.15 -11.46 -7.34
N ASN A 46 -7.39 -12.46 -6.92
CA ASN A 46 -7.52 -13.11 -5.61
C ASN A 46 -6.20 -13.17 -4.81
N GLU A 47 -6.27 -13.76 -3.61
CA GLU A 47 -5.14 -13.88 -2.69
C GLU A 47 -4.01 -14.75 -3.26
N GLU A 48 -4.33 -15.80 -4.00
CA GLU A 48 -3.34 -16.68 -4.61
C GLU A 48 -2.56 -15.97 -5.73
N ASP A 49 -3.26 -15.23 -6.59
CA ASP A 49 -2.63 -14.39 -7.63
C ASP A 49 -1.70 -13.34 -7.00
N CYS A 50 -2.15 -12.73 -5.90
CA CYS A 50 -1.39 -11.72 -5.17
C CYS A 50 -0.10 -12.31 -4.60
N ILE A 51 -0.19 -13.47 -3.94
CA ILE A 51 0.98 -14.19 -3.41
C ILE A 51 1.94 -14.56 -4.53
N ARG A 52 1.43 -15.14 -5.63
CA ARG A 52 2.23 -15.48 -6.81
C ARG A 52 2.92 -14.26 -7.39
N GLY A 53 2.23 -13.13 -7.47
CA GLY A 53 2.80 -11.89 -7.96
C GLY A 53 3.91 -11.34 -7.06
N MET A 54 3.71 -11.38 -5.74
CA MET A 54 4.75 -11.02 -4.77
C MET A 54 5.99 -11.93 -4.88
N ASP A 55 5.80 -13.22 -5.11
CA ASP A 55 6.91 -14.16 -5.28
C ASP A 55 7.77 -13.84 -6.51
N ILE A 56 7.16 -13.47 -7.63
CA ILE A 56 7.90 -13.02 -8.83
C ILE A 56 8.69 -11.75 -8.51
N MET A 57 8.13 -10.80 -7.76
CA MET A 57 8.86 -9.59 -7.36
C MET A 57 10.06 -9.93 -6.46
N HIS A 58 9.91 -10.90 -5.56
CA HIS A 58 11.03 -11.38 -4.75
C HIS A 58 12.11 -12.10 -5.56
N GLU A 59 11.73 -12.84 -6.62
CA GLU A 59 12.69 -13.44 -7.57
C GLU A 59 13.49 -12.39 -8.35
N LEU A 60 12.92 -11.20 -8.57
CA LEU A 60 13.62 -10.05 -9.15
C LEU A 60 14.54 -9.32 -8.16
N GLY A 61 14.61 -9.76 -6.90
CA GLY A 61 15.50 -9.20 -5.88
C GLY A 61 14.84 -8.20 -4.91
N VAL A 62 13.53 -7.97 -5.03
CA VAL A 62 12.82 -7.09 -4.09
C VAL A 62 12.69 -7.78 -2.74
N GLU A 63 13.18 -7.15 -1.67
CA GLU A 63 13.15 -7.72 -0.32
C GLU A 63 11.73 -7.66 0.27
N THR A 64 11.06 -6.51 0.12
CA THR A 64 9.74 -6.26 0.71
C THR A 64 8.75 -5.79 -0.34
N VAL A 65 7.60 -6.46 -0.42
CA VAL A 65 6.50 -6.10 -1.32
C VAL A 65 5.24 -5.86 -0.49
N VAL A 66 4.62 -4.69 -0.63
CA VAL A 66 3.36 -4.36 0.06
C VAL A 66 2.30 -3.99 -0.96
N VAL A 67 1.40 -4.93 -1.25
CA VAL A 67 0.25 -4.70 -2.13
C VAL A 67 -0.80 -3.92 -1.35
N THR A 68 -0.92 -2.63 -1.65
CA THR A 68 -1.64 -1.66 -0.81
C THR A 68 -3.15 -1.88 -0.79
N SER A 69 -3.74 -2.22 -1.94
CA SER A 69 -5.17 -2.52 -2.12
C SER A 69 -5.42 -3.10 -3.51
N GLY A 70 -6.68 -3.45 -3.83
CA GLY A 70 -7.11 -3.74 -5.20
C GLY A 70 -7.38 -5.22 -5.51
N VAL A 71 -7.12 -6.15 -4.60
CA VAL A 71 -7.44 -7.58 -4.79
C VAL A 71 -8.95 -7.79 -4.62
N GLU A 72 -9.71 -7.72 -5.72
CA GLU A 72 -11.17 -7.60 -5.71
C GLU A 72 -11.87 -8.76 -4.99
N GLU A 73 -11.49 -10.00 -5.26
CA GLU A 73 -12.13 -11.18 -4.67
C GLU A 73 -11.88 -11.32 -3.16
N SER A 74 -10.84 -10.64 -2.66
CA SER A 74 -10.52 -10.61 -1.24
C SER A 74 -11.20 -9.46 -0.49
N GLN A 75 -11.80 -8.50 -1.23
CA GLN A 75 -12.48 -7.34 -0.68
C GLN A 75 -13.95 -7.64 -0.38
N GLY A 76 -14.44 -7.02 0.70
CA GLY A 76 -15.88 -6.93 0.97
C GLY A 76 -16.43 -5.58 0.52
N PRO A 77 -17.75 -5.38 0.51
CA PRO A 77 -18.37 -4.10 0.15
C PRO A 77 -17.77 -2.90 0.90
N ASP A 78 -17.50 -3.10 2.20
CA ASP A 78 -16.97 -2.08 3.11
C ASP A 78 -15.56 -2.42 3.64
N THR A 79 -14.85 -3.37 3.02
CA THR A 79 -13.55 -3.86 3.53
C THR A 79 -12.52 -3.97 2.43
N LEU A 80 -11.37 -3.34 2.65
CA LEU A 80 -10.18 -3.46 1.81
C LEU A 80 -9.19 -4.45 2.42
N CYS A 81 -8.39 -5.06 1.54
CA CYS A 81 -7.30 -5.96 1.91
C CYS A 81 -5.96 -5.36 1.46
N CYS A 82 -4.97 -5.47 2.34
CA CYS A 82 -3.56 -5.19 2.03
C CYS A 82 -2.75 -6.44 2.33
N TYR A 83 -1.76 -6.70 1.48
CA TYR A 83 -0.85 -7.84 1.60
C TYR A 83 0.57 -7.32 1.76
N ALA A 84 1.34 -7.94 2.64
CA ALA A 84 2.74 -7.64 2.81
C ALA A 84 3.54 -8.94 2.78
N SER A 85 4.66 -8.93 2.06
CA SER A 85 5.58 -10.06 1.97
C SER A 85 7.01 -9.55 2.11
N THR A 86 7.82 -10.25 2.91
CA THR A 86 9.25 -10.00 3.05
C THR A 86 10.01 -11.29 2.85
N ARG A 87 11.11 -11.24 2.09
CA ARG A 87 12.03 -12.36 1.88
C ARG A 87 13.41 -11.97 2.38
N ASP A 88 13.91 -12.71 3.37
CA ASP A 88 15.25 -12.49 3.90
C ASP A 88 16.36 -13.03 2.98
N ALA A 89 17.62 -12.71 3.29
CA ALA A 89 18.77 -13.19 2.53
C ALA A 89 18.96 -14.72 2.57
N ALA A 90 18.34 -15.42 3.52
CA ALA A 90 18.33 -16.88 3.59
C ALA A 90 17.22 -17.50 2.72
N GLY A 91 16.35 -16.68 2.11
CA GLY A 91 15.22 -17.10 1.28
C GLY A 91 13.94 -17.35 2.07
N THR A 92 13.94 -17.13 3.39
CA THR A 92 12.73 -17.29 4.22
C THR A 92 11.75 -16.18 3.88
N THR A 93 10.55 -16.57 3.45
CA THR A 93 9.48 -15.63 3.10
C THR A 93 8.44 -15.58 4.21
N ARG A 94 8.11 -14.38 4.69
CA ARG A 94 7.04 -14.12 5.67
C ARG A 94 5.96 -13.26 5.04
N ARG A 95 4.71 -13.70 5.14
CA ARG A 95 3.57 -13.05 4.49
C ARG A 95 2.48 -12.71 5.49
N PHE A 96 1.82 -11.58 5.25
CA PHE A 96 0.77 -11.07 6.12
C PHE A 96 -0.38 -10.49 5.30
N ARG A 97 -1.60 -10.72 5.76
CA ARG A 97 -2.83 -10.09 5.27
C ARG A 97 -3.42 -9.16 6.30
N PHE A 98 -3.83 -7.98 5.86
CA PHE A 98 -4.53 -6.98 6.65
C PHE A 98 -5.90 -6.73 6.07
N ARG A 99 -6.92 -6.67 6.93
CA ARG A 99 -8.29 -6.26 6.57
C ARG A 99 -8.63 -4.98 7.30
N PHE A 100 -9.10 -3.97 6.57
CA PHE A 100 -9.44 -2.67 7.12
C PHE A 100 -10.64 -2.04 6.40
N PRO A 101 -11.40 -1.15 7.05
CA PRO A 101 -12.63 -0.63 6.46
C PRO A 101 -12.35 0.30 5.28
N ARG A 102 -13.16 0.15 4.23
CA ARG A 102 -13.21 1.07 3.09
C ARG A 102 -13.82 2.39 3.56
N LEU A 103 -13.18 3.50 3.23
CA LEU A 103 -13.70 4.83 3.53
C LEU A 103 -14.32 5.44 2.27
N PRO A 104 -15.50 6.09 2.37
CA PRO A 104 -16.16 6.70 1.23
C PRO A 104 -15.36 7.93 0.77
N GLY A 105 -15.15 8.03 -0.53
CA GLY A 105 -14.44 9.14 -1.17
C GLY A 105 -13.46 8.66 -2.22
N GLN A 106 -13.08 9.57 -3.12
CA GLN A 106 -11.97 9.38 -4.04
C GLN A 106 -10.84 10.30 -3.58
N PHE A 107 -9.70 9.69 -3.26
CA PHE A 107 -8.54 10.40 -2.72
C PHE A 107 -7.37 10.20 -3.68
N VAL A 108 -6.62 11.28 -3.92
CA VAL A 108 -5.41 11.26 -4.73
C VAL A 108 -4.20 11.42 -3.80
N GLY A 109 -3.06 10.81 -4.15
CA GLY A 109 -1.84 10.87 -3.34
C GLY A 109 -1.80 9.91 -2.14
N THR A 110 -2.76 8.99 -2.02
CA THR A 110 -2.79 8.01 -0.93
C THR A 110 -1.64 7.01 -0.99
N GLY A 111 -1.21 6.63 -2.20
CA GLY A 111 -0.03 5.80 -2.41
C GLY A 111 1.23 6.47 -1.87
N ASP A 112 1.48 7.73 -2.24
CA ASP A 112 2.67 8.48 -1.82
C ASP A 112 2.76 8.60 -0.29
N VAL A 113 1.63 8.88 0.37
CA VAL A 113 1.55 8.96 1.84
C VAL A 113 1.75 7.58 2.46
N PHE A 114 1.15 6.52 1.89
CA PHE A 114 1.32 5.15 2.36
C PHE A 114 2.79 4.74 2.32
N THR A 115 3.46 4.95 1.18
CA THR A 115 4.88 4.61 0.99
C THR A 115 5.76 5.41 1.94
N SER A 116 5.50 6.71 2.09
CA SER A 116 6.25 7.57 3.02
C SER A 116 6.12 7.12 4.47
N LEU A 117 4.90 6.79 4.91
CA LEU A 117 4.65 6.27 6.25
C LEU A 117 5.29 4.90 6.46
N LEU A 118 5.26 4.02 5.45
CA LEU A 118 5.84 2.69 5.55
C LEU A 118 7.34 2.76 5.86
N ILE A 119 8.07 3.69 5.24
CA ILE A 119 9.50 3.90 5.50
C ILE A 119 9.75 4.28 6.95
N VAL A 120 8.99 5.25 7.45
CA VAL A 120 9.12 5.76 8.82
C VAL A 120 8.80 4.64 9.81
N TRP A 121 7.72 3.89 9.58
CA TRP A 121 7.32 2.82 10.48
C TRP A 121 8.24 1.61 10.41
N LEU A 122 8.76 1.23 9.24
CA LEU A 122 9.79 0.18 9.15
C LEU A 122 11.03 0.54 9.97
N THR A 123 11.47 1.80 9.89
CA THR A 123 12.60 2.29 10.67
C THR A 123 12.31 2.27 12.18
N ASN A 124 11.11 2.72 12.58
CA ASN A 124 10.71 2.79 13.99
C ASN A 124 10.40 1.43 14.61
N ARG A 125 10.12 0.40 13.80
CA ARG A 125 9.70 -0.95 14.23
C ARG A 125 10.76 -2.01 13.93
N GLU A 126 12.03 -1.62 13.81
CA GLU A 126 13.15 -2.54 13.60
C GLU A 126 12.96 -3.48 12.39
N ASN A 127 12.37 -2.95 11.32
CA ASN A 127 11.99 -3.67 10.10
C ASN A 127 10.95 -4.80 10.29
N ASP A 128 10.16 -4.79 11.37
CA ASP A 128 8.97 -5.63 11.47
C ASP A 128 7.89 -5.11 10.51
N ILE A 129 7.80 -5.78 9.35
CA ILE A 129 6.84 -5.43 8.32
C ILE A 129 5.38 -5.57 8.79
N CYS A 130 5.09 -6.52 9.67
CA CYS A 130 3.72 -6.77 10.13
C CYS A 130 3.26 -5.61 11.01
N ASP A 131 4.08 -5.22 11.98
CA ASP A 131 3.77 -4.09 12.86
C ASP A 131 3.80 -2.75 12.10
N ALA A 132 4.77 -2.56 11.20
CA ALA A 132 4.88 -1.34 10.40
C ALA A 132 3.65 -1.10 9.52
N VAL A 133 3.22 -2.10 8.73
CA VAL A 133 2.03 -1.98 7.87
C VAL A 133 0.77 -1.75 8.72
N GLY A 134 0.67 -2.39 9.89
CA GLY A 134 -0.42 -2.16 10.84
C GLY A 134 -0.54 -0.69 11.28
N HIS A 135 0.60 -0.04 11.53
CA HIS A 135 0.67 1.38 11.87
C HIS A 135 0.37 2.30 10.68
N VAL A 136 0.86 1.96 9.49
CA VAL A 136 0.57 2.71 8.25
C VAL A 136 -0.94 2.71 7.98
N ILE A 137 -1.58 1.54 8.01
CA ILE A 137 -3.03 1.43 7.80
C ILE A 137 -3.79 2.23 8.86
N GLY A 138 -3.38 2.16 10.12
CA GLY A 138 -3.96 2.97 11.20
C GLY A 138 -3.88 4.48 10.94
N SER A 139 -2.72 4.94 10.49
CA SER A 139 -2.44 6.35 10.18
C SER A 139 -3.28 6.83 9.00
N MET A 140 -3.31 6.04 7.93
CA MET A 140 -4.11 6.29 6.73
C MET A 140 -5.61 6.33 7.04
N GLN A 141 -6.10 5.44 7.91
CA GLN A 141 -7.51 5.44 8.34
C GLN A 141 -7.88 6.72 9.11
N GLY A 142 -6.97 7.29 9.88
CA GLY A 142 -7.16 8.59 10.54
C GLY A 142 -7.23 9.74 9.53
N LEU A 143 -6.23 9.81 8.65
CA LEU A 143 -6.12 10.83 7.60
C LEU A 143 -7.33 10.84 6.66
N LEU A 144 -7.69 9.67 6.13
CA LEU A 144 -8.77 9.53 5.16
C LEU A 144 -10.14 9.77 5.79
N ARG A 145 -10.34 9.43 7.07
CA ARG A 145 -11.57 9.74 7.79
C ARG A 145 -11.77 11.24 7.92
N LYS A 146 -10.73 11.98 8.33
CA LYS A 146 -10.78 13.45 8.42
C LYS A 146 -11.01 14.08 7.05
N THR A 147 -10.33 13.57 6.02
CA THR A 147 -10.48 14.05 4.64
C THR A 147 -11.90 13.81 4.12
N SER A 148 -12.44 12.60 4.32
CA SER A 148 -13.81 12.26 3.94
C SER A 148 -14.86 13.10 4.66
N GLN A 149 -14.73 13.28 5.98
CA GLN A 149 -15.64 14.11 6.77
C GLN A 149 -15.62 15.57 6.31
N TYR A 150 -14.43 16.11 6.01
CA TYR A 150 -14.30 17.45 5.47
C TYR A 150 -14.99 17.59 4.10
N ALA A 151 -14.74 16.65 3.18
CA ALA A 151 -15.34 16.66 1.85
C ALA A 151 -16.88 16.56 1.89
N GLN A 152 -17.43 15.71 2.76
CA GLN A 152 -18.87 15.53 2.92
C GLN A 152 -19.58 16.75 3.53
N ALA A 153 -18.87 17.56 4.31
CA ALA A 153 -19.39 18.78 4.90
C ALA A 153 -19.45 19.96 3.92
N GLN A 154 -18.85 19.84 2.72
CA GLN A 154 -18.88 20.88 1.70
C GLN A 154 -20.15 20.82 0.85
N VAL A 155 -20.61 21.99 0.39
CA VAL A 155 -21.81 22.15 -0.45
C VAL A 155 -21.60 21.50 -1.83
N ASP A 156 -20.39 21.59 -2.37
CA ASP A 156 -19.98 20.94 -3.62
C ASP A 156 -19.37 19.56 -3.32
N LYS A 157 -20.25 18.57 -3.14
CA LYS A 157 -19.87 17.19 -2.80
C LYS A 157 -19.02 16.60 -3.92
N ASN A 158 -17.80 16.18 -3.61
CA ASN A 158 -16.86 15.47 -4.49
C ASN A 158 -16.16 16.29 -5.58
N SER A 159 -16.05 17.61 -5.46
CA SER A 159 -15.11 18.36 -6.29
C SER A 159 -13.68 17.95 -5.94
N ARG A 160 -12.79 17.75 -6.93
CA ARG A 160 -11.39 17.32 -6.72
C ARG A 160 -10.66 18.17 -5.66
N LYS A 161 -10.97 19.47 -5.60
CA LYS A 161 -10.44 20.42 -4.60
C LYS A 161 -10.84 20.11 -3.16
N THR A 162 -12.01 19.51 -2.96
CA THR A 162 -12.55 19.17 -1.63
C THR A 162 -12.05 17.82 -1.11
N CYS A 163 -11.47 16.99 -1.98
CA CYS A 163 -10.93 15.67 -1.66
C CYS A 163 -9.41 15.66 -1.43
N GLU A 164 -8.78 16.85 -1.37
CA GLU A 164 -7.36 16.99 -1.04
C GLU A 164 -7.06 16.49 0.38
N LEU A 165 -5.95 15.76 0.52
CA LEU A 165 -5.57 15.12 1.78
C LEU A 165 -5.33 16.16 2.89
N ARG A 166 -6.01 15.99 4.02
CA ARG A 166 -5.92 16.88 5.19
C ARG A 166 -4.69 16.54 6.05
N LEU A 167 -3.50 16.60 5.45
CA LEU A 167 -2.24 16.14 6.06
C LEU A 167 -1.90 16.89 7.35
N ILE A 168 -1.98 18.23 7.31
CA ILE A 168 -1.62 19.09 8.45
C ILE A 168 -2.57 18.85 9.62
N GLU A 169 -3.87 18.80 9.34
CA GLU A 169 -4.91 18.56 10.34
C GLU A 169 -4.87 17.12 10.89
N SER A 170 -4.26 16.20 10.15
CA SER A 170 -4.12 14.79 10.53
C SER A 170 -2.77 14.46 11.16
N ARG A 171 -1.90 15.45 11.43
CA ARG A 171 -0.56 15.25 12.02
C ARG A 171 -0.57 14.30 13.22
N ALA A 172 -1.51 14.46 14.14
CA ALA A 172 -1.60 13.61 15.33
C ALA A 172 -1.90 12.14 14.97
N ASP A 173 -2.78 11.90 14.01
CA ASP A 173 -3.13 10.55 13.57
C ASP A 173 -1.99 9.89 12.76
N LEU A 174 -1.17 10.68 12.08
CA LEU A 174 0.01 10.20 11.35
C LEU A 174 1.15 9.79 12.30
N LEU A 175 1.34 10.53 13.40
CA LEU A 175 2.39 10.24 14.39
C LEU A 175 1.96 9.15 15.38
N LEU A 176 0.69 9.15 15.78
CA LEU A 176 0.13 8.27 16.81
C LEU A 176 -1.23 7.74 16.33
N PRO A 177 -1.22 6.72 15.45
CA PRO A 177 -2.46 6.12 14.96
C PRO A 177 -3.28 5.52 16.11
N LYS A 178 -4.54 5.93 16.21
CA LYS A 178 -5.46 5.53 17.29
C LYS A 178 -5.78 4.04 17.31
N LYS A 179 -5.67 3.37 16.16
CA LYS A 179 -5.91 1.94 15.98
C LYS A 179 -4.80 1.35 15.15
N ILE A 180 -4.16 0.31 15.67
CA ILE A 180 -3.20 -0.50 14.94
C ILE A 180 -3.93 -1.71 14.38
N PHE A 181 -3.75 -1.99 13.09
CA PHE A 181 -4.33 -3.16 12.45
C PHE A 181 -3.36 -4.32 12.53
N LYS A 182 -3.82 -5.48 13.01
CA LYS A 182 -2.99 -6.67 13.10
C LYS A 182 -3.05 -7.46 11.79
N GLY A 183 -1.89 -7.86 11.29
CA GLY A 183 -1.77 -8.76 10.15
C GLY A 183 -2.05 -10.21 10.58
N VAL A 184 -2.67 -10.98 9.69
CA VAL A 184 -2.80 -12.44 9.81
C VAL A 184 -1.70 -13.06 8.95
N ALA A 185 -0.89 -13.95 9.53
CA ALA A 185 0.13 -14.67 8.77
C ALA A 185 -0.51 -15.59 7.72
N LEU A 186 0.13 -15.71 6.56
CA LEU A 186 -0.28 -16.55 5.43
C LEU A 186 0.74 -17.68 5.20
#